data_AF-A0A5E4M3Z2-F1
#
_entry.id   AF-A0A5E4M3Z2-F1
#
_cell.length_a   1.000
_cell.length_b   1.000
_cell.length_c   1.000
_cell.angle_alpha   90.00
_cell.angle_beta   90.00
_cell.angle_gamma   90.00
#
_symmetry.space_group_name_H-M   'P 1'
#
loop_
_entity.id
_entity.type
_entity.pdbx_description
1 polymer ?
#
loop_
_entity_poly.entity_id
_entity_poly.type
_entity_poly.pdbx_seq_one_letter_code
_entity_poly.pdbx_strand_id
1 'polypeptide(L)'
;MVEACIEIIVALATVNADEGRKRKKKQRIWSKEWFLKKTKYTHHHLLDELLLTSNEDYANFLLMDYSTFMELLEKVEPFIKKKDTNMRSAIIANQCFCYCFE
;
A
#
# COMPACT_ATOMS: atom_id res chain seq x y z
N MET A 1 25.38 49.64 20.45
CA MET A 1 25.24 48.56 21.46
C MET A 1 24.18 47.54 21.05
N VAL A 2 22.95 47.97 20.77
CA VAL A 2 21.85 47.06 20.41
C VAL A 2 22.13 46.27 19.13
N GLU A 3 22.69 46.91 18.10
CA GLU A 3 23.06 46.24 16.84
C GLU A 3 24.14 45.16 17.03
N ALA A 4 25.15 45.43 17.85
CA ALA A 4 26.18 44.44 18.18
C ALA A 4 25.60 43.24 18.98
N CYS A 5 24.59 43.48 19.83
CA CYS A 5 23.91 42.40 20.53
C CYS A 5 23.06 41.54 19.58
N ILE A 6 22.44 42.15 18.55
CA ILE A 6 21.66 41.41 17.54
C ILE A 6 22.58 40.49 16.72
N GLU A 7 23.74 41.00 16.27
CA GLU A 7 24.76 40.22 15.56
C GLU A 7 25.22 38.99 16.37
N ILE A 8 25.49 39.18 17.67
CA ILE A 8 25.94 38.11 18.57
C ILE A 8 24.83 37.06 18.77
N ILE A 9 23.57 37.48 18.90
CA ILE A 9 22.43 36.58 19.09
C ILE A 9 22.17 35.75 17.82
N VAL A 10 22.26 36.36 16.63
CA VAL A 10 22.11 35.66 15.35
C VAL A 10 23.23 34.63 15.16
N ALA A 11 24.48 34.98 15.51
CA ALA A 11 25.61 34.06 15.45
C ALA A 11 25.47 32.86 16.42
N LEU A 12 24.95 33.07 17.63
CA LEU A 12 24.68 31.99 18.59
C LEU A 12 23.53 31.07 18.13
N ALA A 13 22.53 31.62 17.42
CA ALA A 13 21.40 30.85 16.91
C ALA A 13 21.79 29.94 15.73
N THR A 14 22.74 30.34 14.88
CA THR A 14 23.19 29.53 13.73
C THR A 14 24.11 28.37 14.14
N VAL A 15 24.91 28.54 15.20
CA VAL A 15 25.84 27.50 15.69
C VAL A 15 25.10 26.31 16.34
N ASN A 16 23.88 26.52 16.86
CA ASN A 16 23.08 25.47 17.50
C ASN A 16 22.18 24.68 16.52
N ALA A 17 22.15 25.04 15.24
CA ALA A 17 21.22 24.45 14.26
C ALA A 17 21.75 23.19 13.55
N ASP A 18 23.00 22.77 13.81
CA ASP A 18 23.59 21.57 13.24
C ASP A 18 23.60 20.40 14.25
N GLU A 19 22.43 20.11 14.84
CA GLU A 19 22.21 18.79 15.40
C GLU A 19 22.16 17.80 14.25
N GLY A 20 23.34 17.23 13.96
CA GLY A 20 23.56 16.23 12.94
C GLY A 20 22.48 15.16 12.99
N ARG A 21 21.56 15.24 12.03
CA ARG A 21 20.60 14.17 11.71
C ARG A 21 21.41 12.98 11.22
N LYS A 22 21.91 12.18 12.17
CA LYS A 22 22.48 10.86 11.89
C LYS A 22 21.43 10.11 11.08
N ARG A 23 21.69 9.94 9.78
CA ARG A 23 20.81 9.16 8.88
C ARG A 23 20.66 7.78 9.52
N LYS A 24 19.49 7.50 10.10
CA LYS A 24 19.19 6.19 10.66
C LYS A 24 19.43 5.18 9.53
N LYS A 25 20.36 4.24 9.75
CA LYS A 25 20.61 3.16 8.78
C LYS A 25 19.26 2.47 8.53
N LYS A 26 18.87 2.34 7.25
CA LYS A 26 17.65 1.61 6.88
C LYS A 26 17.80 0.20 7.45
N GLN A 27 16.95 -0.12 8.43
CA GLN A 27 16.93 -1.44 9.04
C GLN A 27 16.52 -2.46 7.98
N ARG A 28 17.05 -3.68 8.08
CA ARG A 28 16.64 -4.76 7.19
C ARG A 28 15.20 -5.15 7.52
N ILE A 29 14.29 -4.91 6.58
CA ILE A 29 12.88 -5.29 6.71
C ILE A 29 12.77 -6.76 6.28
N TRP A 30 12.39 -7.63 7.22
CA TRP A 30 12.25 -9.08 6.97
C TRP A 30 10.88 -9.46 6.40
N SER A 31 9.87 -8.61 6.60
CA SER A 31 8.52 -8.85 6.11
C SER A 31 7.89 -7.52 5.71
N LYS A 32 7.26 -7.49 4.54
CA LYS A 32 6.57 -6.28 4.05
C LYS A 32 5.37 -5.99 4.93
N GLU A 33 5.02 -4.71 5.08
CA GLU A 33 3.94 -4.29 5.97
C GLU A 33 2.59 -4.90 5.59
N TRP A 34 2.30 -5.04 4.29
CA TRP A 34 1.06 -5.67 3.82
C TRP A 34 0.97 -7.15 4.21
N PHE A 35 2.10 -7.86 4.30
CA PHE A 35 2.13 -9.27 4.71
C PHE A 35 1.72 -9.43 6.18
N LEU A 36 2.13 -8.49 7.04
CA LEU A 36 1.73 -8.45 8.45
C LEU A 36 0.24 -8.15 8.63
N LYS A 37 -0.38 -7.47 7.65
CA LYS A 37 -1.80 -7.11 7.68
C LYS A 37 -2.70 -8.14 6.98
N LYS A 38 -2.15 -9.23 6.42
CA LYS A 38 -2.92 -10.27 5.71
C LYS A 38 -4.07 -10.85 6.55
N THR A 39 -3.87 -11.04 7.85
CA THR A 39 -4.92 -11.56 8.76
C THR A 39 -5.98 -10.53 9.13
N LYS A 40 -5.70 -9.23 8.94
CA LYS A 40 -6.60 -8.14 9.29
C LYS A 40 -7.53 -7.75 8.14
N TYR A 41 -7.07 -7.86 6.89
CA TYR A 41 -7.85 -7.49 5.73
C TYR A 41 -8.55 -8.69 5.08
N THR A 42 -9.79 -8.48 4.65
CA THR A 42 -10.42 -9.34 3.65
C THR A 42 -9.61 -9.25 2.35
N HIS A 43 -9.50 -10.35 1.59
CA HIS A 43 -8.71 -10.43 0.35
C HIS A 43 -8.90 -9.24 -0.60
N HIS A 44 -10.11 -8.73 -0.72
CA HIS A 44 -10.41 -7.58 -1.59
C HIS A 44 -9.69 -6.30 -1.13
N HIS A 45 -9.78 -5.94 0.15
CA HIS A 45 -9.09 -4.76 0.69
C HIS A 45 -7.57 -4.88 0.61
N LEU A 46 -7.04 -6.10 0.73
CA LEU A 46 -5.60 -6.32 0.58
C LEU A 46 -5.14 -6.03 -0.85
N LEU A 47 -5.90 -6.46 -1.86
CA LEU A 47 -5.57 -6.20 -3.27
C LEU A 47 -5.57 -4.71 -3.60
N ASP A 48 -6.54 -3.95 -3.06
CA ASP A 48 -6.59 -2.50 -3.23
C ASP A 48 -5.38 -1.81 -2.58
N GLU A 49 -4.99 -2.23 -1.37
CA GLU A 49 -3.76 -1.73 -0.72
C GLU A 49 -2.49 -2.08 -1.50
N LEU A 50 -2.43 -3.28 -2.09
CA LEU A 50 -1.29 -3.71 -2.91
C LEU A 50 -1.15 -2.85 -4.17
N LEU A 51 -2.27 -2.55 -4.84
CA LEU A 51 -2.29 -1.64 -6.00
C LEU A 51 -1.81 -0.24 -5.65
N LEU A 52 -2.18 0.27 -4.47
CA LEU A 52 -1.74 1.58 -3.97
C LEU A 52 -0.26 1.59 -3.57
N THR A 53 0.27 0.46 -3.09
CA THR A 53 1.64 0.38 -2.56
C THR A 53 2.66 0.10 -3.66
N SER A 54 2.47 -0.98 -4.43
CA SER A 54 3.35 -1.33 -5.56
C SER A 54 2.74 -2.40 -6.46
N ASN A 55 2.86 -2.20 -7.78
CA ASN A 55 2.39 -3.16 -8.78
C ASN A 55 3.18 -4.50 -8.72
N GLU A 56 4.45 -4.46 -8.31
CA GLU A 56 5.26 -5.67 -8.15
C GLU A 56 4.72 -6.59 -7.04
N ASP A 57 4.25 -6.03 -5.93
CA ASP A 57 3.67 -6.84 -4.84
C ASP A 57 2.31 -7.40 -5.18
N TYR A 58 1.53 -6.68 -5.98
CA TYR A 58 0.31 -7.20 -6.56
C TYR A 58 0.60 -8.42 -7.44
N ALA A 59 1.58 -8.30 -8.35
CA ALA A 59 2.00 -9.40 -9.21
C ALA A 59 2.57 -10.58 -8.43
N ASN A 60 3.31 -10.35 -7.34
CA ASN A 60 3.80 -11.43 -6.49
C ASN A 60 2.68 -12.13 -5.72
N PHE A 61 1.62 -11.41 -5.34
CA PHE A 61 0.51 -11.97 -4.58
C PHE A 61 -0.45 -12.80 -5.46
N LEU A 62 -0.82 -12.29 -6.64
CA LEU A 62 -1.72 -12.97 -7.59
C LEU A 62 -0.99 -13.79 -8.66
N LEU A 63 0.35 -13.70 -8.74
CA LEU A 63 1.17 -14.27 -9.81
C LEU A 63 0.80 -13.74 -11.21
N MET A 64 0.21 -12.53 -11.27
CA MET A 64 -0.18 -11.88 -12.52
C MET A 64 -0.21 -10.36 -12.38
N ASP A 65 0.10 -9.67 -13.48
CA ASP A 65 -0.04 -8.22 -13.56
C ASP A 65 -1.51 -7.79 -13.48
N TYR A 66 -1.73 -6.57 -12.96
CA TYR A 66 -3.07 -6.00 -12.84
C TYR A 66 -3.82 -5.90 -14.18
N SER A 67 -3.10 -5.57 -15.27
CA SER A 67 -3.70 -5.51 -16.61
C SER A 67 -4.24 -6.87 -17.04
N THR A 68 -3.42 -7.92 -16.87
CA THR A 68 -3.78 -9.30 -17.21
C THR A 68 -4.95 -9.78 -16.36
N PHE A 69 -4.96 -9.44 -15.06
CA PHE A 69 -6.07 -9.73 -14.17
C PHE A 69 -7.37 -9.10 -14.68
N MET A 70 -7.34 -7.82 -15.07
CA MET A 70 -8.53 -7.12 -15.57
C MET A 70 -9.03 -7.67 -16.91
N GLU A 71 -8.13 -8.01 -17.83
CA GLU A 71 -8.48 -8.64 -19.10
C GLU A 71 -9.13 -10.02 -18.91
N LEU A 72 -8.60 -10.82 -17.98
CA LEU A 72 -9.19 -12.11 -17.63
C LEU A 72 -10.54 -11.92 -16.96
N LEU A 73 -10.65 -10.95 -16.05
CA LEU A 73 -11.90 -10.65 -15.36
C LEU A 73 -12.98 -10.24 -16.36
N GLU A 74 -12.69 -9.38 -17.33
CA GLU A 74 -13.67 -8.97 -18.36
C GLU A 74 -14.21 -10.16 -19.16
N LYS A 75 -13.33 -11.11 -19.50
CA LYS A 75 -13.72 -12.33 -20.24
C LYS A 75 -14.51 -13.30 -19.38
N VAL A 76 -14.18 -13.42 -18.10
CA VAL A 76 -14.76 -14.41 -17.18
C VAL A 76 -16.03 -13.87 -16.51
N GLU A 77 -16.15 -12.55 -16.32
CA GLU A 77 -17.31 -11.88 -15.71
C GLU A 77 -18.66 -12.42 -16.21
N PRO A 78 -18.94 -12.52 -17.53
CA PRO A 78 -20.25 -13.00 -17.99
C PRO A 78 -20.58 -14.43 -17.53
N PHE A 79 -19.56 -15.25 -17.22
CA PHE A 79 -19.74 -16.63 -16.76
C PHE A 79 -19.86 -16.76 -15.24
N ILE A 80 -19.21 -15.87 -14.48
CA ILE A 80 -19.17 -15.95 -13.00
C ILE A 80 -20.16 -15.00 -12.32
N LYS A 81 -20.75 -14.06 -13.06
CA LYS A 81 -21.68 -13.07 -12.51
C LYS A 81 -22.95 -13.74 -12.00
N LYS A 82 -23.04 -13.85 -10.67
CA LYS A 82 -24.24 -14.33 -9.97
C LYS A 82 -25.20 -13.18 -9.75
N LYS A 83 -26.50 -13.47 -9.74
CA LYS A 83 -27.55 -12.51 -9.38
C LYS A 83 -27.81 -12.56 -7.87
N ASP A 84 -28.14 -11.42 -7.30
CA ASP A 84 -28.64 -11.34 -5.92
C ASP A 84 -29.91 -12.18 -5.78
N THR A 85 -30.06 -12.82 -4.63
CA THR A 85 -31.28 -13.56 -4.25
C THR A 85 -31.85 -12.96 -2.97
N ASN A 86 -33.13 -13.18 -2.70
CA ASN A 86 -33.78 -12.68 -1.48
C ASN A 86 -33.08 -13.09 -0.17
N MET A 87 -32.31 -14.19 -0.17
CA MET A 87 -31.63 -14.71 1.03
C MET A 87 -30.15 -14.33 1.10
N ARG A 88 -29.53 -13.91 -0.01
CA ARG A 88 -28.08 -13.67 -0.08
C ARG A 88 -27.72 -12.74 -1.24
N SER A 89 -26.87 -11.76 -0.94
CA SER A 89 -26.19 -10.92 -1.94
C SER A 89 -25.15 -11.72 -2.72
N ALA A 90 -25.11 -11.52 -4.03
CA ALA A 90 -24.13 -12.04 -4.94
C ALA A 90 -22.74 -11.51 -4.58
N ILE A 91 -21.76 -12.40 -4.70
CA ILE A 91 -20.35 -12.01 -4.59
C ILE A 91 -19.99 -11.28 -5.89
N ILE A 92 -19.32 -10.13 -5.76
CA ILE A 92 -18.83 -9.35 -6.89
C ILE A 92 -17.89 -10.23 -7.73
N ALA A 93 -17.96 -10.14 -9.05
CA ALA A 93 -17.19 -10.97 -9.97
C ALA A 93 -15.68 -10.94 -9.68
N ASN A 94 -15.12 -9.77 -9.38
CA ASN A 94 -13.73 -9.59 -8.98
C ASN A 94 -13.38 -10.47 -7.75
N GLN A 95 -14.17 -10.36 -6.69
CA GLN A 95 -13.96 -11.13 -5.47
C GLN A 95 -14.12 -12.64 -5.71
N CYS A 96 -15.09 -13.05 -6.52
CA CYS A 96 -15.29 -14.44 -6.90
C CYS A 96 -14.11 -15.00 -7.68
N PHE A 97 -13.56 -14.22 -8.61
CA PHE A 97 -12.40 -14.61 -9.42
C PHE A 97 -11.16 -14.79 -8.55
N CYS A 98 -10.91 -13.89 -7.58
CA CYS A 98 -9.81 -14.05 -6.63
C CYS A 98 -9.94 -15.32 -5.78
N TYR A 99 -11.14 -15.67 -5.30
CA TYR A 99 -11.35 -16.91 -4.54
C TYR A 99 -11.16 -18.18 -5.37
N CYS A 100 -11.22 -18.11 -6.71
CA CYS A 100 -10.96 -19.27 -7.56
C CYS A 100 -9.46 -19.55 -7.77
N PHE A 101 -8.59 -18.60 -7.44
CA PHE A 101 -7.14 -18.73 -7.59
C PHE A 101 -6.40 -19.13 -6.30
N GLU A 102 -7.08 -19.13 -5.16
CA GLU A 102 -6.55 -19.56 -3.85
C GLU A 102 -7.03 -20.99 -3.49
#